data_AF-X1MBK7-F1
#
_entry.id   AF-X1MBK7-F1
#
_cell.length_a   1.000
_cell.length_b   1.000
_cell.length_c   1.000
_cell.angle_alpha   90.00
_cell.angle_beta   90.00
_cell.angle_gamma   90.00
#
_symmetry.space_group_name_H-M   'P 1'
#
loop_
_entity.id
_entity.type
_entity.pdbx_description
1 polymer ?
#
loop_
_entity_poly.entity_id
_entity_poly.type
_entity_poly.pdbx_seq_one_letter_code
_entity_poly.pdbx_strand_id
1 'polypeptide(L)'
;GSLCGLGKTAPNPVLTTLRYFRDEYEAHIKEGCCPALMCRDLIAYYIIPEKCERSCDACVGTCTVEAITTNEKRIKVIDQEKCVKCGTCLSACPPQYDAVMKLSPPSEVPS
;
A
#
# COMPACT_ATOMS: atom_id res chain seq x y z
N GLY A 1 -36.90 -9.54 11.06
CA GLY A 1 -35.77 -9.14 11.91
C GLY A 1 -35.51 -10.24 12.92
N SER A 2 -34.26 -10.68 13.05
CA SER A 2 -33.87 -11.75 13.97
C SER A 2 -34.25 -11.39 15.41
N LEU A 3 -34.87 -12.33 16.13
CA LEU A 3 -35.45 -12.09 17.46
C LEU A 3 -34.42 -12.13 18.60
N CYS A 4 -33.23 -12.71 18.38
CA CYS A 4 -32.16 -12.75 19.37
C CYS A 4 -31.40 -11.42 19.44
N GLY A 5 -30.83 -11.11 20.61
CA GLY A 5 -30.04 -9.88 20.82
C GLY A 5 -28.89 -9.71 19.83
N LEU A 6 -28.17 -10.79 19.53
CA LEU A 6 -27.10 -10.81 18.53
C LEU A 6 -27.62 -10.43 17.13
N GLY A 7 -28.78 -10.95 16.75
CA GLY A 7 -29.39 -10.69 15.45
C GLY A 7 -29.89 -9.25 15.29
N LYS A 8 -30.28 -8.58 16.39
CA LYS A 8 -30.65 -7.16 16.38
C LYS A 8 -29.44 -6.25 16.21
N THR A 9 -28.27 -6.64 16.74
CA THR A 9 -27.03 -5.85 16.65
C THR A 9 -26.13 -6.23 15.49
N ALA A 10 -26.40 -7.35 14.81
CA ALA A 10 -25.67 -7.81 13.64
C ALA A 10 -25.47 -6.75 12.53
N PRO A 11 -26.44 -5.86 12.19
CA PRO A 11 -26.21 -4.84 11.17
C PRO A 11 -25.43 -3.62 11.67
N ASN A 12 -25.24 -3.45 12.98
CA ASN A 12 -24.63 -2.25 13.54
C ASN A 12 -23.24 -1.95 12.96
N PRO A 13 -22.31 -2.92 12.81
CA PRO A 13 -21.00 -2.66 12.22
C PRO A 13 -21.10 -1.99 10.84
N VAL A 14 -21.99 -2.49 9.97
CA VAL A 14 -22.21 -1.94 8.63
C VAL A 14 -22.84 -0.55 8.69
N LEU A 15 -23.86 -0.35 9.53
CA LEU A 15 -24.53 0.94 9.65
C LEU A 15 -23.59 2.02 10.21
N THR A 16 -22.75 1.65 11.18
CA THR A 16 -21.77 2.56 11.76
C THR A 16 -20.66 2.90 10.79
N THR A 17 -20.14 1.94 10.01
CA THR A 17 -19.08 2.24 9.05
C THR A 17 -19.58 3.12 7.92
N LEU A 18 -20.80 2.90 7.43
CA LEU A 18 -21.45 3.78 6.45
C LEU A 18 -21.77 5.18 6.99
N ARG A 19 -21.88 5.35 8.31
CA ARG A 19 -22.11 6.66 8.93
C ARG A 19 -20.81 7.44 9.11
N TYR A 20 -19.74 6.79 9.57
CA TYR A 20 -18.50 7.47 9.95
C TYR A 20 -17.41 7.44 8.87
N PHE A 21 -17.41 6.44 7.99
CA PHE A 21 -16.37 6.22 6.99
C PHE A 21 -16.95 6.23 5.57
N ARG A 22 -18.08 6.91 5.35
CA ARG A 22 -18.71 7.00 4.02
C ARG A 22 -17.73 7.47 2.95
N ASP A 23 -16.98 8.52 3.26
CA ASP A 23 -16.04 9.13 2.32
C ASP A 23 -14.93 8.14 1.93
N GLU A 24 -14.49 7.27 2.86
CA GLU A 24 -13.55 6.20 2.52
C GLU A 24 -14.16 5.20 1.53
N TYR A 25 -15.43 4.79 1.72
CA TYR A 25 -16.10 3.92 0.74
C TYR A 25 -16.23 4.58 -0.62
N GLU A 26 -16.58 5.87 -0.66
CA GLU A 26 -16.70 6.61 -1.91
C GLU A 26 -15.36 6.74 -2.62
N ALA A 27 -14.28 7.03 -1.89
CA ALA A 27 -12.91 7.04 -2.41
C ALA A 27 -12.51 5.67 -3.01
N HIS A 28 -12.83 4.57 -2.33
CA HIS A 28 -12.56 3.22 -2.85
C HIS A 28 -13.33 2.92 -4.14
N ILE A 29 -14.61 3.26 -4.19
CA ILE A 29 -15.52 2.86 -5.28
C ILE A 29 -15.37 3.78 -6.49
N LYS A 30 -15.29 5.10 -6.27
CA LYS A 30 -15.30 6.10 -7.34
C LYS A 30 -13.89 6.47 -7.80
N GLU A 31 -12.95 6.60 -6.86
CA GLU A 31 -11.61 7.13 -7.12
C GLU A 31 -10.54 6.03 -7.22
N GLY A 32 -10.87 4.80 -6.79
CA GLY A 32 -9.91 3.69 -6.80
C GLY A 32 -8.74 3.92 -5.84
N CYS A 33 -8.95 4.70 -4.78
CA CYS A 33 -7.94 5.03 -3.79
C CYS A 33 -8.35 4.55 -2.38
N CYS A 34 -7.36 4.31 -1.54
CA CYS A 34 -7.51 3.91 -0.15
C CYS A 34 -6.80 4.94 0.72
N PRO A 35 -7.53 5.94 1.28
CA PRO A 35 -6.93 6.98 2.12
C PRO A 35 -6.16 6.41 3.33
N ALA A 36 -6.62 5.26 3.86
CA ALA A 36 -5.99 4.57 4.97
C ALA A 36 -4.75 3.73 4.59
N LEU A 37 -4.47 3.54 3.29
CA LEU A 37 -3.36 2.71 2.78
C LEU A 37 -3.37 1.25 3.27
N MET A 38 -4.57 0.72 3.53
CA MET A 38 -4.78 -0.62 4.08
C MET A 38 -5.16 -1.67 3.02
N CYS A 39 -5.89 -1.27 1.99
CA CYS A 39 -6.36 -2.15 0.94
C CYS A 39 -5.23 -2.47 -0.03
N ARG A 40 -4.76 -3.73 -0.03
CA ARG A 40 -3.64 -4.19 -0.87
C ARG A 40 -3.86 -3.88 -2.35
N ASP A 41 -5.07 -4.04 -2.85
CA ASP A 41 -5.36 -3.84 -4.27
C ASP A 41 -5.25 -2.37 -4.69
N LEU A 42 -5.50 -1.44 -3.77
CA LEU A 42 -5.51 0.00 -4.01
C LEU A 42 -4.23 0.71 -3.57
N ILE A 43 -3.18 -0.02 -3.22
CA ILE A 43 -1.87 0.58 -2.91
C ILE A 43 -0.82 0.16 -3.92
N ALA A 44 0.26 0.94 -3.97
CA ALA A 44 1.51 0.60 -4.63
C ALA A 44 2.68 0.95 -3.72
N TYR A 45 3.83 0.31 -3.95
CA TYR A 45 5.07 0.69 -3.28
C TYR A 45 5.96 1.45 -4.24
N TYR A 46 6.51 2.57 -3.79
CA TYR A 46 7.41 3.41 -4.55
C TYR A 46 8.69 3.69 -3.77
N ILE A 47 9.83 3.74 -4.47
CA ILE A 47 11.12 4.07 -3.89
C ILE A 47 11.46 5.50 -4.32
N ILE A 48 11.60 6.41 -3.36
CA ILE A 48 11.98 7.79 -3.60
C ILE A 48 13.48 7.82 -3.94
N PRO A 49 13.87 8.16 -5.17
CA PRO A 49 15.28 8.12 -5.59
C PRO A 49 16.16 9.05 -4.74
N GLU A 50 15.63 10.22 -4.38
CA GLU A 50 16.34 11.25 -3.60
C GLU A 50 16.66 10.82 -2.17
N LYS A 51 15.86 9.91 -1.57
CA LYS A 51 16.12 9.38 -0.22
C LYS A 51 16.98 8.11 -0.25
N CYS A 52 17.06 7.45 -1.41
CA CYS A 52 17.76 6.17 -1.59
C CYS A 52 19.23 6.38 -2.02
N GLU A 53 19.99 7.22 -1.31
CA GLU A 53 21.35 7.62 -1.73
C GLU A 53 22.45 6.59 -1.40
N ARG A 54 22.26 5.76 -0.36
CA ARG A 54 23.20 4.66 -0.09
C ARG A 54 22.85 3.49 -1.00
N SER A 55 23.86 2.95 -1.68
CA SER A 55 23.80 1.68 -2.41
C SER A 55 23.57 0.46 -1.49
N CYS A 56 22.55 0.50 -0.62
CA CYS A 56 22.11 -0.65 0.17
C CYS A 56 21.16 -1.50 -0.67
N ASP A 57 21.27 -2.82 -0.61
CA ASP A 57 20.44 -3.73 -1.41
C ASP A 57 19.41 -4.49 -0.55
N ALA A 58 19.09 -3.95 0.63
CA ALA A 58 18.16 -4.57 1.59
C ALA A 58 16.76 -4.83 1.00
N CYS A 59 16.21 -3.88 0.24
CA CYS A 59 14.91 -4.07 -0.40
C CYS A 59 14.97 -5.09 -1.55
N VAL A 60 16.09 -5.12 -2.30
CA VAL A 60 16.28 -6.05 -3.43
C VAL A 60 16.40 -7.48 -2.92
N GLY A 61 17.26 -7.71 -1.92
CA GLY A 61 17.50 -9.04 -1.37
C GLY A 61 16.32 -9.65 -0.60
N THR A 62 15.35 -8.84 -0.18
CA THR A 62 14.14 -9.32 0.54
C THR A 62 12.93 -9.53 -0.38
N CYS A 63 13.00 -9.10 -1.64
CA CYS A 63 11.89 -9.26 -2.58
C CYS A 63 11.81 -10.69 -3.11
N THR A 64 10.81 -11.45 -2.67
CA THR A 64 10.62 -12.87 -3.06
C THR A 64 10.19 -13.07 -4.51
N VAL A 65 9.76 -12.01 -5.19
CA VAL A 65 9.28 -12.02 -6.59
C VAL A 65 10.19 -11.24 -7.53
N GLU A 66 11.36 -10.81 -7.05
CA GLU A 66 12.36 -10.09 -7.84
C GLU A 66 11.79 -8.87 -8.59
N ALA A 67 10.80 -8.20 -7.99
CA ALA A 67 10.10 -7.06 -8.56
C ALA A 67 10.88 -5.74 -8.44
N ILE A 68 12.11 -5.75 -7.93
CA ILE A 68 12.90 -4.53 -7.73
C ILE A 68 14.15 -4.60 -8.61
N THR A 69 14.29 -3.64 -9.51
CA THR A 69 15.44 -3.51 -10.41
C THR A 69 16.30 -2.33 -10.00
N THR A 70 17.60 -2.41 -10.28
CA THR A 70 18.58 -1.35 -10.02
C THR A 70 19.19 -0.90 -11.34
N ASN A 71 19.07 0.39 -11.66
CA ASN A 71 19.63 0.97 -12.88
C ASN A 71 21.13 1.34 -12.72
N GLU A 72 21.81 1.76 -13.79
CA GLU A 72 23.24 2.15 -13.81
C GLU A 72 23.56 3.25 -12.78
N LYS A 73 22.61 4.18 -12.57
CA LYS A 73 22.68 5.24 -11.55
C LYS A 73 22.41 4.75 -10.12
N ARG A 74 22.33 3.43 -9.91
CA ARG A 74 22.01 2.77 -8.63
C ARG A 74 20.63 3.13 -8.06
N ILE A 75 19.77 3.73 -8.88
CA ILE A 75 18.37 4.02 -8.55
C ILE A 75 17.59 2.72 -8.62
N LYS A 76 16.80 2.46 -7.59
CA LYS A 76 15.97 1.25 -7.49
C LYS A 76 14.54 1.57 -7.89
N VAL A 77 13.97 0.73 -8.75
CA VAL A 77 12.61 0.89 -9.26
C VAL A 77 11.83 -0.39 -8.99
N ILE A 78 10.58 -0.25 -8.54
CA ILE A 78 9.69 -1.38 -8.29
C ILE A 78 8.81 -1.57 -9.52
N ASP A 79 8.93 -2.74 -10.14
CA ASP A 79 8.05 -3.24 -11.20
C ASP A 79 6.67 -3.55 -10.58
N GLN A 80 5.69 -2.70 -10.87
CA GLN A 80 4.34 -2.81 -10.31
C GLN A 80 3.56 -4.00 -10.87
N GLU A 81 3.93 -4.54 -12.04
CA GLU A 81 3.27 -5.71 -12.61
C GLU A 81 3.69 -6.99 -11.89
N LYS A 82 4.95 -7.05 -11.42
CA LYS A 82 5.48 -8.18 -10.64
C LYS A 82 5.22 -8.05 -9.15
N CYS A 83 5.05 -6.83 -8.64
CA CYS A 83 4.94 -6.59 -7.21
C CYS A 83 3.66 -7.19 -6.62
N VAL A 84 3.81 -8.18 -5.72
CA VAL A 84 2.69 -8.79 -4.96
C VAL A 84 2.29 -7.98 -3.72
N LYS A 85 2.80 -6.75 -3.58
CA LYS A 85 2.44 -5.78 -2.53
C LYS A 85 2.59 -6.32 -1.10
N CYS A 86 3.59 -7.18 -0.87
CA CYS A 86 3.85 -7.83 0.42
C CYS A 86 4.35 -6.88 1.52
N GLY A 87 4.97 -5.75 1.16
CA GLY A 87 5.47 -4.74 2.10
C GLY A 87 6.83 -5.04 2.73
N THR A 88 7.50 -6.13 2.34
CA THR A 88 8.83 -6.46 2.89
C THR A 88 9.86 -5.38 2.59
N CYS A 89 9.82 -4.77 1.40
CA CYS A 89 10.73 -3.68 1.01
C CYS A 89 10.58 -2.44 1.92
N LEU A 90 9.35 -2.13 2.35
CA LEU A 90 9.07 -1.05 3.29
C LEU A 90 9.70 -1.33 4.66
N SER A 91 9.48 -2.52 5.20
CA SER A 91 10.02 -2.91 6.51
C SER A 91 11.54 -3.11 6.50
N ALA A 92 12.12 -3.50 5.36
CA ALA A 92 13.56 -3.68 5.20
C ALA A 92 14.30 -2.37 4.96
N CYS A 93 13.60 -1.30 4.54
CA CYS A 93 14.20 0.00 4.35
C CYS A 93 14.63 0.58 5.72
N PRO A 94 15.92 0.93 5.91
CA PRO A 94 16.35 1.47 7.19
C PRO A 94 15.63 2.80 7.50
N PRO A 95 15.19 3.00 8.76
CA PRO A 95 14.38 4.15 9.14
C PRO A 95 15.10 5.49 8.97
N GLN A 96 16.44 5.50 8.92
CA GLN A 96 17.20 6.71 8.64
C GLN A 96 17.01 7.25 7.21
N TYR A 97 16.58 6.41 6.27
CA TYR A 97 16.30 6.83 4.89
C TYR A 97 14.82 7.00 4.64
N ASP A 98 14.01 6.05 5.14
CA ASP A 98 12.56 6.02 4.90
C ASP A 98 12.24 6.28 3.42
N ALA A 99 12.94 5.55 2.55
CA ALA A 99 12.96 5.78 1.10
C ALA A 99 11.86 5.00 0.37
N VAL A 100 11.26 3.98 1.00
CA VAL A 100 10.14 3.22 0.44
C VAL A 100 8.85 3.78 1.03
N MET A 101 7.88 4.09 0.19
CA MET A 101 6.58 4.60 0.63
C MET A 101 5.42 3.83 0.00
N LYS A 102 4.27 3.87 0.65
CA LYS A 102 2.99 3.41 0.10
C LYS A 102 2.30 4.57 -0.59
N LEU A 103 1.82 4.34 -1.81
CA LEU A 103 1.01 5.28 -2.57
C LEU A 103 -0.38 4.69 -2.80
N SER A 104 -1.38 5.56 -2.85
CA SER A 104 -2.73 5.24 -3.28
C SER A 104 -3.35 6.50 -3.90
N PRO A 105 -3.93 6.43 -5.12
CA PRO A 105 -4.14 5.24 -5.94
C PRO A 105 -2.84 4.67 -6.56
N PRO A 106 -2.81 3.38 -6.96
CA PRO A 106 -1.63 2.77 -7.57
C PRO A 106 -1.29 3.36 -8.94
N SER A 107 -2.23 4.08 -9.57
CA SER A 107 -2.02 4.80 -10.82
C SER A 107 -1.12 6.04 -10.70
N GLU A 108 -0.87 6.53 -9.49
CA GLU A 108 -0.02 7.70 -9.25
C GLU A 108 1.47 7.37 -9.14
N VAL A 109 1.86 6.10 -9.26
CA VAL A 109 3.27 5.70 -9.20
C VAL A 109 4.04 6.31 -10.39
N PRO A 110 5.06 7.15 -10.14
CA PRO A 110 5.91 7.66 -11.20
C PRO A 110 6.62 6.49 -11.91
N SER A 111 6.54 6.47 -13.24
CA SER A 111 7.22 5.51 -14.11
C SER A 111 8.70 5.83 -14.26
#